data_AF-A0A644WQ45-F1
#
_entry.id   AF-A0A644WQ45-F1
#
_cell.length_a   1.000
_cell.length_b   1.000
_cell.length_c   1.000
_cell.angle_alpha   90.00
_cell.angle_beta   90.00
_cell.angle_gamma   90.00
#
_symmetry.space_group_name_H-M   'P 1'
#
loop_
_entity.id
_entity.type
_entity.pdbx_description
1 polymer ?
#
loop_
_entity_poly.entity_id
_entity_poly.type
_entity_poly.pdbx_seq_one_letter_code
_entity_poly.pdbx_strand_id
1 'polypeptide(L)'
;MPEQISDINVVETLRSKTEKADMKQYLKSTWGGYTKDSVQEYLNILRKQQQTMTETFSLNQQALFEEKERLKKSNDALETRLRQAENELKEISDTVRSKEEEAEERFASDTAELKNKISILEEELNKSICEKDQRKMQIEQLTNNVKDYSLKLEQSRQEKLSLKELYQAETLEAKKQYNAALKLMSIIEEKDKEIEFISSRETDDHHTELTEKIDDLTRQLEEKMEILAGCDHKLSSNAQRIEALAGENETLKQSVALLTKNLEEVHEQNERLALTNESFADQLESEYKRSLSLIKEKSYLTINKLAAVRKLEEANSKMTILEWKLQKQESARETDAVYQSILQTEMEKSDIPAES
;
A
#
# COMPACT_ATOMS: atom_id res chain seq x y z
N MET A 1 168.94 -59.35 57.53
CA MET A 1 170.04 -60.00 58.26
C MET A 1 170.40 -59.12 59.44
N PRO A 2 170.16 -59.56 60.68
CA PRO A 2 170.76 -58.94 61.86
C PRO A 2 172.18 -59.49 62.02
N GLU A 3 173.16 -58.66 62.36
CA GLU A 3 174.42 -59.16 62.92
C GLU A 3 174.66 -58.49 64.27
N GLN A 4 174.80 -59.37 65.26
CA GLN A 4 175.04 -59.09 66.66
C GLN A 4 176.52 -58.76 66.90
N ILE A 5 176.69 -57.90 67.89
CA ILE A 5 177.85 -57.51 68.67
C ILE A 5 178.92 -58.60 68.86
N SER A 6 180.20 -58.21 68.82
CA SER A 6 181.16 -58.68 69.84
C SER A 6 182.15 -57.57 70.21
N ASP A 7 181.79 -56.78 71.21
CA ASP A 7 182.70 -55.90 71.94
C ASP A 7 183.66 -56.76 72.79
N ILE A 8 184.89 -56.92 72.31
CA ILE A 8 186.00 -57.37 73.15
C ILE A 8 186.49 -56.15 73.93
N ASN A 9 186.33 -56.20 75.26
CA ASN A 9 186.64 -55.15 76.23
C ASN A 9 188.16 -54.84 76.26
N VAL A 10 188.60 -53.96 75.35
CA VAL A 10 190.00 -53.55 75.10
C VAL A 10 190.71 -53.03 76.36
N VAL A 11 189.96 -52.53 77.33
CA VAL A 11 190.50 -51.90 78.55
C VAL A 11 191.16 -52.92 79.48
N GLU A 12 190.66 -54.16 79.55
CA GLU A 12 191.24 -55.20 80.41
C GLU A 12 192.58 -55.71 79.88
N THR A 13 192.72 -55.84 78.56
CA THR A 13 193.97 -56.26 77.93
C THR A 13 195.06 -55.19 78.04
N LEU A 14 194.68 -53.90 78.02
CA LEU A 14 195.60 -52.76 78.15
C LEU A 14 196.30 -52.65 79.51
N ARG A 15 195.74 -53.22 80.59
CA ARG A 15 196.39 -53.23 81.92
C ARG A 15 197.48 -54.30 82.07
N SER A 16 197.48 -55.32 81.21
CA SER A 16 198.37 -56.49 81.36
C SER A 16 199.74 -56.36 80.69
N LYS A 17 200.00 -55.29 79.91
CA LYS A 17 201.27 -55.10 79.19
C LYS A 17 201.96 -53.81 79.60
N THR A 18 203.02 -53.97 80.38
CA THR A 18 203.70 -52.93 81.15
C THR A 18 204.88 -52.27 80.41
N GLU A 19 204.75 -51.95 79.12
CA GLU A 19 205.74 -51.11 78.40
C GLU A 19 205.08 -50.16 77.37
N LYS A 20 205.40 -48.86 77.49
CA LYS A 20 204.78 -47.73 76.76
C LYS A 20 204.96 -47.78 75.24
N ALA A 21 205.98 -48.47 74.74
CA ALA A 21 206.26 -48.59 73.30
C ALA A 21 205.21 -49.46 72.58
N ASP A 22 204.73 -50.52 73.24
CA ASP A 22 203.72 -51.44 72.69
C ASP A 22 202.33 -50.79 72.60
N MET A 23 201.98 -49.86 73.49
CA MET A 23 200.71 -49.11 73.41
C MET A 23 200.58 -48.29 72.12
N LYS A 24 201.68 -47.65 71.67
CA LYS A 24 201.65 -46.79 70.49
C LYS A 24 201.53 -47.62 69.20
N GLN A 25 202.14 -48.81 69.19
CA GLN A 25 202.04 -49.73 68.07
C GLN A 25 200.66 -50.39 68.01
N TYR A 26 200.07 -50.73 69.17
CA TYR A 26 198.71 -51.24 69.27
C TYR A 26 197.66 -50.22 68.82
N LEU A 27 197.80 -48.93 69.18
CA LEU A 27 196.88 -47.89 68.67
C LEU A 27 197.01 -47.69 67.15
N LYS A 28 198.21 -47.81 66.58
CA LYS A 28 198.42 -47.70 65.13
C LYS A 28 197.91 -48.92 64.35
N SER A 29 197.98 -50.13 64.93
CA SER A 29 197.45 -51.36 64.32
C SER A 29 195.95 -51.53 64.50
N THR A 30 195.41 -51.06 65.63
CA THR A 30 194.01 -51.32 66.01
C THR A 30 193.08 -50.18 65.57
N TRP A 31 193.60 -48.96 65.38
CA TRP A 31 192.80 -47.78 65.00
C TRP A 31 193.34 -47.00 63.78
N GLY A 32 194.35 -47.52 63.07
CA GLY A 32 194.79 -47.07 61.73
C GLY A 32 194.97 -45.55 61.55
N GLY A 33 196.21 -45.04 61.61
CA GLY A 33 196.47 -43.60 61.46
C GLY A 33 196.18 -43.05 60.05
N TYR A 34 195.40 -41.97 59.95
CA TYR A 34 195.10 -41.26 58.70
C TYR A 34 196.32 -40.52 58.12
N THR A 35 196.53 -40.64 56.81
CA THR A 35 197.54 -39.87 56.07
C THR A 35 196.95 -38.54 55.57
N LYS A 36 197.79 -37.52 55.37
CA LYS A 36 197.36 -36.20 54.85
C LYS A 36 196.58 -36.32 53.53
N ASP A 37 196.99 -37.25 52.67
CA ASP A 37 196.34 -37.51 51.39
C ASP A 37 194.91 -38.07 51.59
N SER A 38 194.70 -38.98 52.56
CA SER A 38 193.37 -39.51 52.88
C SER A 38 192.40 -38.44 53.42
N VAL A 39 192.90 -37.48 54.19
CA VAL A 39 192.10 -36.34 54.68
C VAL A 39 191.76 -35.39 53.54
N GLN A 40 192.70 -35.15 52.62
CA GLN A 40 192.49 -34.26 51.47
C GLN A 40 191.53 -34.88 50.44
N GLU A 41 191.59 -36.19 50.24
CA GLU A 41 190.64 -36.94 49.43
C GLU A 41 189.23 -36.93 50.04
N TYR A 42 189.11 -37.12 51.36
CA TYR A 42 187.83 -36.98 52.07
C TYR A 42 187.26 -35.56 51.97
N LEU A 43 188.10 -34.53 52.12
CA LEU A 43 187.68 -33.13 51.93
C LEU A 43 187.23 -32.84 50.49
N ASN A 44 187.88 -33.44 49.50
CA ASN A 44 187.46 -33.32 48.09
C ASN A 44 186.13 -34.04 47.84
N ILE A 45 185.93 -35.23 48.42
CA ILE A 45 184.65 -35.95 48.38
C ILE A 45 183.55 -35.11 49.03
N LEU A 46 183.81 -34.53 50.21
CA LEU A 46 182.86 -33.65 50.90
C LEU A 46 182.52 -32.41 50.08
N ARG A 47 183.50 -31.74 49.48
CA ARG A 47 183.24 -30.59 48.60
C ARG A 47 182.41 -30.99 47.38
N LYS A 48 182.72 -32.13 46.77
CA LYS A 48 181.95 -32.65 45.63
C LYS A 48 180.51 -32.97 46.06
N GLN A 49 180.32 -33.59 47.23
CA GLN A 49 179.00 -33.84 47.80
C GLN A 49 178.23 -32.55 48.11
N GLN A 50 178.89 -31.55 48.70
CA GLN A 50 178.27 -30.24 48.96
C GLN A 50 177.87 -29.54 47.66
N GLN A 51 178.75 -29.58 46.64
CA GLN A 51 178.46 -29.02 45.33
C GLN A 51 177.29 -29.74 44.66
N THR A 52 177.30 -31.08 44.59
CA THR A 52 176.20 -31.86 44.02
C THR A 52 174.90 -31.66 44.79
N MET A 53 174.94 -31.55 46.12
CA MET A 53 173.75 -31.26 46.94
C MET A 53 173.20 -29.87 46.63
N THR A 54 174.06 -28.86 46.50
CA THR A 54 173.66 -27.48 46.17
C THR A 54 173.07 -27.40 44.76
N GLU A 55 173.70 -28.06 43.79
CA GLU A 55 173.21 -28.17 42.42
C GLU A 55 171.85 -28.89 42.36
N THR A 56 171.71 -30.02 43.07
CA THR A 56 170.44 -30.76 43.14
C THR A 56 169.35 -29.95 43.83
N PHE A 57 169.67 -29.24 44.91
CA PHE A 57 168.72 -28.36 45.60
C PHE A 57 168.28 -27.21 44.69
N SER A 58 169.21 -26.56 43.99
CA SER A 58 168.91 -25.49 43.05
C SER A 58 168.04 -25.98 41.90
N LEU A 59 168.33 -27.15 41.33
CA LEU A 59 167.52 -27.76 40.27
C LEU A 59 166.12 -28.12 40.77
N ASN A 60 166.00 -28.71 41.96
CA ASN A 60 164.71 -29.02 42.57
C ASN A 60 163.91 -27.75 42.87
N GLN A 61 164.55 -26.70 43.37
CA GLN A 61 163.92 -25.42 43.62
C GLN A 61 163.42 -24.78 42.32
N GLN A 62 164.23 -24.81 41.26
CA GLN A 62 163.82 -24.32 39.95
C GLN A 62 162.63 -25.13 39.39
N ALA A 63 162.69 -26.46 39.44
CA ALA A 63 161.61 -27.33 38.99
C ALA A 63 160.29 -27.05 39.73
N LEU A 64 160.35 -26.84 41.06
CA LEU A 64 159.19 -26.46 41.86
C LEU A 64 158.62 -25.09 41.47
N PHE A 65 159.47 -24.10 41.17
CA PHE A 65 159.00 -22.80 40.70
C PHE A 65 158.36 -22.89 39.31
N GLU A 66 158.96 -23.64 38.39
CA GLU A 66 158.40 -23.87 37.06
C GLU A 66 157.07 -24.62 37.12
N GLU A 67 156.95 -25.63 37.98
CA GLU A 67 155.71 -26.35 38.22
C GLU A 67 154.63 -25.44 38.84
N LYS A 68 155.00 -24.63 39.84
CA LYS A 68 154.09 -23.64 40.45
C LYS A 68 153.56 -22.65 39.40
N GLU A 69 154.43 -22.11 38.55
CA GLU A 69 154.00 -21.18 37.49
C GLU A 69 153.14 -21.88 36.43
N ARG A 70 153.42 -23.15 36.10
CA ARG A 70 152.57 -23.94 35.20
C ARG A 70 151.18 -24.18 35.80
N LEU A 71 151.11 -24.56 37.07
CA LEU A 71 149.86 -24.77 37.80
C LEU A 71 149.07 -23.46 37.92
N LYS A 72 149.73 -22.34 38.21
CA LYS A 72 149.10 -21.03 38.26
C LYS A 72 148.48 -20.66 36.91
N LYS A 73 149.22 -20.78 35.81
CA LYS A 73 148.69 -20.56 34.45
C LYS A 73 147.52 -21.48 34.13
N SER A 74 147.60 -22.75 34.54
CA SER A 74 146.50 -23.70 34.37
C SER A 74 145.27 -23.30 35.17
N ASN A 75 145.43 -22.83 36.42
CA ASN A 75 144.34 -22.37 37.26
C ASN A 75 143.69 -21.11 36.70
N ASP A 76 144.47 -20.12 36.26
CA ASP A 76 143.96 -18.90 35.63
C ASP A 76 143.18 -19.22 34.34
N ALA A 77 143.64 -20.21 33.55
CA ALA A 77 142.93 -20.70 32.38
C ALA A 77 141.62 -21.44 32.74
N LEU A 78 141.58 -22.14 33.87
CA LEU A 78 140.36 -22.80 34.36
C LEU A 78 139.37 -21.78 34.93
N GLU A 79 139.82 -20.78 35.68
CA GLU A 79 138.97 -19.71 36.20
C GLU A 79 138.33 -18.89 35.08
N THR A 80 139.09 -18.58 34.03
CA THR A 80 138.55 -17.88 32.86
C THR A 80 137.51 -18.73 32.12
N ARG A 81 137.75 -20.03 31.94
CA ARG A 81 136.76 -20.97 31.38
C ARG A 81 135.53 -21.11 32.26
N LEU A 82 135.69 -21.16 33.58
CA LEU A 82 134.58 -21.24 34.52
C LEU A 82 133.70 -20.00 34.41
N ARG A 83 134.29 -18.80 34.42
CA ARG A 83 133.54 -17.54 34.25
C ARG A 83 132.83 -17.46 32.90
N GLN A 84 133.45 -17.95 31.83
CA GLN A 84 132.80 -18.05 30.51
C GLN A 84 131.58 -18.97 30.57
N ALA A 85 131.73 -20.17 31.13
CA ALA A 85 130.62 -21.11 31.27
C ALA A 85 129.50 -20.56 32.18
N GLU A 86 129.83 -19.86 33.28
CA GLU A 86 128.85 -19.22 34.15
C GLU A 86 128.06 -18.12 33.42
N ASN A 87 128.74 -17.32 32.59
CA ASN A 87 128.09 -16.31 31.77
C ASN A 87 127.20 -16.94 30.69
N GLU A 88 127.68 -17.97 29.98
CA GLU A 88 126.89 -18.71 28.99
C GLU A 88 125.65 -19.35 29.64
N LEU A 89 125.80 -19.97 30.81
CA LEU A 89 124.66 -20.53 31.55
C LEU A 89 123.66 -19.46 31.96
N LYS A 90 124.13 -18.28 32.38
CA LYS A 90 123.25 -17.16 32.73
C LYS A 90 122.50 -16.64 31.50
N GLU A 91 123.18 -16.44 30.38
CA GLU A 91 122.56 -16.04 29.11
C GLU A 91 121.53 -17.06 28.63
N ILE A 92 121.85 -18.36 28.71
CA ILE A 92 120.89 -19.43 28.39
C ILE A 92 119.69 -19.38 29.35
N SER A 93 119.91 -19.22 30.66
CA SER A 93 118.83 -19.12 31.63
C SER A 93 117.92 -17.91 31.36
N ASP A 94 118.49 -16.76 31.02
CA ASP A 94 117.73 -15.54 30.74
C ASP A 94 116.96 -15.66 29.41
N THR A 95 117.55 -16.28 28.39
CA THR A 95 116.86 -16.53 27.10
C THR A 95 115.75 -17.58 27.22
N VAL A 96 115.91 -18.61 28.05
CA VAL A 96 114.83 -19.57 28.34
C VAL A 96 113.67 -18.87 29.04
N ARG A 97 113.94 -18.08 30.09
CA ARG A 97 112.91 -17.33 30.81
C ARG A 97 112.13 -16.38 29.89
N SER A 98 112.84 -15.61 29.05
CA SER A 98 112.20 -14.72 28.08
C SER A 98 111.31 -15.47 27.09
N LYS A 99 111.73 -16.65 26.61
CA LYS A 99 110.90 -17.48 25.72
C LYS A 99 109.68 -18.08 26.42
N GLU A 100 109.80 -18.43 27.70
CA GLU A 100 108.67 -18.90 28.51
C GLU A 100 107.63 -17.79 28.69
N GLU A 101 108.07 -16.56 29.03
CA GLU A 101 107.20 -15.38 29.14
C GLU A 101 106.50 -15.07 27.80
N GLU A 102 107.24 -15.05 26.69
CA GLU A 102 106.64 -14.85 25.36
C GLU A 102 105.64 -15.95 24.99
N ALA A 103 105.90 -17.21 25.38
CA ALA A 103 104.97 -18.32 25.14
C ALA A 103 103.70 -18.15 25.98
N GLU A 104 103.82 -17.81 27.26
CA GLU A 104 102.69 -17.54 28.14
C GLU A 104 101.83 -16.38 27.63
N GLU A 105 102.44 -15.28 27.18
CA GLU A 105 101.73 -14.16 26.58
C GLU A 105 100.99 -14.55 25.29
N ARG A 106 101.63 -15.34 24.40
CA ARG A 106 100.97 -15.89 23.21
C ARG A 106 99.81 -16.79 23.58
N PHE A 107 99.99 -17.72 24.53
CA PHE A 107 98.90 -18.59 25.00
C PHE A 107 97.75 -17.79 25.62
N ALA A 108 98.05 -16.75 26.40
CA ALA A 108 97.05 -15.87 26.99
C ALA A 108 96.29 -15.08 25.91
N SER A 109 97.00 -14.55 24.90
CA SER A 109 96.39 -13.87 23.75
C SER A 109 95.50 -14.81 22.94
N ASP A 110 96.00 -15.99 22.57
CA ASP A 110 95.25 -17.00 21.82
C ASP A 110 94.01 -17.47 22.59
N THR A 111 94.12 -17.68 23.91
CA THR A 111 92.95 -18.04 24.73
C THR A 111 91.94 -16.90 24.86
N ALA A 112 92.38 -15.65 24.92
CA ALA A 112 91.49 -14.49 24.92
C ALA A 112 90.75 -14.36 23.57
N GLU A 113 91.46 -14.52 22.45
CA GLU A 113 90.87 -14.52 21.10
C GLU A 113 89.85 -15.65 20.92
N LEU A 114 90.19 -16.87 21.36
CA LEU A 114 89.28 -18.01 21.32
C LEU A 114 88.04 -17.79 22.19
N LYS A 115 88.18 -17.25 23.40
CA LYS A 115 87.04 -16.90 24.25
C LYS A 115 86.12 -15.87 23.60
N ASN A 116 86.69 -14.83 22.99
CA ASN A 116 85.91 -13.83 22.27
C ASN A 116 85.14 -14.46 21.09
N LYS A 117 85.83 -15.30 20.30
CA LYS A 117 85.19 -16.02 19.19
C LYS A 117 84.06 -16.95 19.65
N ILE A 118 84.25 -17.65 20.77
CA ILE A 118 83.19 -18.47 21.38
C ILE A 118 81.99 -17.60 21.77
N SER A 119 82.23 -16.47 22.45
CA SER A 119 81.15 -15.54 22.84
C SER A 119 80.34 -15.04 21.65
N ILE A 120 81.01 -14.64 20.55
CA ILE A 120 80.34 -14.19 19.32
C ILE A 120 79.51 -15.33 18.71
N LEU A 121 80.06 -16.54 18.64
CA LEU A 121 79.33 -17.70 18.10
C LEU A 121 78.12 -18.09 18.96
N GLU A 122 78.21 -17.96 20.28
CA GLU A 122 77.08 -18.19 21.19
C GLU A 122 75.97 -17.15 20.99
N GLU A 123 76.32 -15.88 20.80
CA GLU A 123 75.36 -14.82 20.47
C GLU A 123 74.67 -15.06 19.12
N GLU A 124 75.43 -15.43 18.09
CA GLU A 124 74.89 -15.77 16.77
C GLU A 124 73.97 -16.99 16.83
N LEU A 125 74.34 -18.03 17.60
CA LEU A 125 73.52 -19.22 17.81
C LEU A 125 72.20 -18.86 18.50
N ASN A 126 72.24 -18.05 19.57
CA ASN A 126 71.05 -17.61 20.28
C ASN A 126 70.12 -16.78 19.38
N LYS A 127 70.69 -15.88 18.57
CA LYS A 127 69.92 -15.11 17.59
C LYS A 127 69.25 -16.03 16.56
N SER A 128 69.98 -17.00 16.03
CA SER A 128 69.45 -17.99 15.09
C SER A 128 68.32 -18.82 15.68
N ILE A 129 68.44 -19.22 16.96
CA ILE A 129 67.37 -19.93 17.70
C ILE A 129 66.12 -19.05 17.80
N CYS A 130 66.26 -17.78 18.19
CA CYS A 130 65.15 -16.84 18.29
C CYS A 130 64.44 -16.64 16.93
N GLU A 131 65.20 -16.44 15.85
CA GLU A 131 64.65 -16.30 14.51
C GLU A 131 63.93 -17.58 14.05
N LYS A 132 64.46 -18.76 14.38
CA LYS A 132 63.83 -20.05 14.08
C LYS A 132 62.49 -20.18 14.80
N ASP A 133 62.42 -19.82 16.08
CA ASP A 133 61.19 -19.92 16.86
C ASP A 133 60.13 -18.92 16.37
N GLN A 134 60.54 -17.70 16.01
CA GLN A 134 59.65 -16.72 15.38
C GLN A 134 59.08 -17.24 14.05
N ARG A 135 59.91 -17.82 13.18
CA ARG A 135 59.46 -18.43 11.91
C ARG A 135 58.53 -19.60 12.17
N LYS A 136 58.78 -20.42 13.19
CA LYS A 136 57.90 -21.54 13.58
C LYS A 136 56.52 -21.03 13.98
N MET A 137 56.44 -19.97 14.79
CA MET A 137 55.15 -19.34 15.14
C MET A 137 54.42 -18.80 13.90
N GLN A 138 55.13 -18.17 12.96
CA GLN A 138 54.53 -17.70 11.70
C GLN A 138 53.99 -18.85 10.85
N ILE A 139 54.72 -19.96 10.76
CA ILE A 139 54.27 -21.16 10.04
C ILE A 139 52.99 -21.71 10.67
N GLU A 140 52.93 -21.77 12.00
CA GLU A 140 51.73 -22.25 12.72
C GLU A 140 50.52 -21.34 12.48
N GLN A 141 50.71 -20.01 12.55
CA GLN A 141 49.67 -19.03 12.22
C GLN A 141 49.17 -19.19 10.77
N LEU A 142 50.09 -19.28 9.81
CA LEU A 142 49.73 -19.49 8.40
C LEU A 142 49.01 -20.83 8.19
N THR A 143 49.44 -21.88 8.89
CA THR A 143 48.80 -23.20 8.83
C THR A 143 47.36 -23.14 9.35
N ASN A 144 47.11 -22.42 10.45
CA ASN A 144 45.77 -22.23 10.97
C ASN A 144 44.91 -21.40 10.02
N ASN A 145 45.45 -20.32 9.45
CA ASN A 145 44.74 -19.53 8.45
C ASN A 145 44.36 -20.35 7.22
N VAL A 146 45.26 -21.22 6.73
CA VAL A 146 44.97 -22.13 5.61
C VAL A 146 43.84 -23.09 5.96
N LYS A 147 43.82 -23.65 7.18
CA LYS A 147 42.72 -24.50 7.65
C LYS A 147 41.39 -23.73 7.66
N ASP A 148 41.38 -22.53 8.24
CA ASP A 148 40.17 -21.69 8.30
C ASP A 148 39.65 -21.33 6.90
N TYR A 149 40.54 -20.94 5.98
CA TYR A 149 40.15 -20.65 4.60
C TYR A 149 39.67 -21.89 3.86
N SER A 150 40.27 -23.06 4.10
CA SER A 150 39.80 -24.32 3.51
C SER A 150 38.39 -24.67 3.98
N LEU A 151 38.08 -24.46 5.26
CA LEU A 151 36.76 -24.71 5.83
C LEU A 151 35.72 -23.72 5.27
N LYS A 152 36.05 -22.43 5.19
CA LYS A 152 35.18 -21.42 4.56
C LYS A 152 34.93 -21.71 3.08
N LEU A 153 35.95 -22.17 2.36
CA LEU A 153 35.81 -22.55 0.95
C LEU A 153 34.86 -23.73 0.77
N GLU A 154 34.95 -24.73 1.66
CA GLU A 154 34.07 -25.89 1.60
C GLU A 154 32.62 -25.53 1.94
N GLN A 155 32.41 -24.69 2.96
CA GLN A 155 31.09 -24.14 3.27
C GLN A 155 30.50 -23.38 2.07
N SER A 156 31.27 -22.48 1.45
CA SER A 156 30.82 -21.74 0.27
C SER A 156 30.49 -22.65 -0.92
N ARG A 157 31.22 -23.75 -1.11
CA ARG A 157 30.89 -24.76 -2.13
C ARG A 157 29.56 -25.45 -1.83
N GLN A 158 29.33 -25.84 -0.58
CA GLN A 158 28.09 -26.47 -0.17
C GLN A 158 26.88 -25.53 -0.34
N GLU A 159 27.01 -24.27 0.09
CA GLU A 159 26.00 -23.23 -0.13
C GLU A 159 25.70 -23.06 -1.61
N LYS A 160 26.74 -22.97 -2.47
CA LYS A 160 26.56 -22.87 -3.92
C LYS A 160 25.80 -24.05 -4.51
N LEU A 161 26.05 -25.28 -4.03
CA LEU A 161 25.30 -26.45 -4.47
C LEU A 161 23.83 -26.37 -4.05
N SER A 162 23.54 -26.02 -2.79
CA SER A 162 22.17 -25.85 -2.33
C SER A 162 21.40 -24.74 -3.08
N LEU A 163 22.06 -23.62 -3.40
CA LEU A 163 21.46 -22.55 -4.19
C LEU A 163 21.15 -23.00 -5.62
N LYS A 164 22.03 -23.81 -6.21
CA LYS A 164 21.80 -24.38 -7.54
C LYS A 164 20.59 -25.32 -7.54
N GLU A 165 20.45 -26.16 -6.52
CA GLU A 165 19.28 -27.05 -6.35
C GLU A 165 18.00 -26.24 -6.16
N LEU A 166 18.03 -25.20 -5.31
CA LEU A 166 16.89 -24.31 -5.08
C LEU A 166 16.47 -23.61 -6.37
N TYR A 167 17.42 -23.06 -7.13
CA TYR A 167 17.13 -22.43 -8.43
C TYR A 167 16.49 -23.41 -9.43
N GLN A 168 16.97 -24.66 -9.47
CA GLN A 168 16.36 -25.70 -10.31
C GLN A 168 14.92 -26.02 -9.87
N ALA A 169 14.66 -26.09 -8.57
CA ALA A 169 13.31 -26.30 -8.04
C ALA A 169 12.38 -25.12 -8.37
N GLU A 170 12.86 -23.89 -8.19
CA GLU A 170 12.11 -22.66 -8.48
C GLU A 170 11.76 -22.54 -9.97
N THR A 171 12.71 -22.80 -10.86
CA THR A 171 12.47 -22.79 -12.32
C THR A 171 11.45 -23.84 -12.76
N LEU A 172 11.48 -25.03 -12.16
CA LEU A 172 10.47 -26.07 -12.40
C LEU A 172 9.08 -25.63 -11.91
N GLU A 173 9.00 -25.03 -10.72
CA GLU A 173 7.73 -24.57 -10.15
C GLU A 173 7.14 -23.41 -10.94
N ALA A 174 7.97 -22.44 -11.34
CA ALA A 174 7.57 -21.34 -12.22
C ALA A 174 7.00 -21.88 -13.56
N LYS A 175 7.61 -22.92 -14.14
CA LYS A 175 7.09 -23.58 -15.34
C LYS A 175 5.73 -24.24 -15.11
N LYS A 176 5.51 -24.88 -13.95
CA LYS A 176 4.20 -25.46 -13.59
C LYS A 176 3.14 -24.36 -13.45
N GLN A 177 3.46 -23.29 -12.74
CA GLN A 177 2.56 -22.14 -12.56
C GLN A 177 2.21 -21.48 -13.89
N TYR A 178 3.19 -21.27 -14.76
CA TYR A 178 2.97 -20.76 -16.11
C TYR A 178 2.01 -21.65 -16.92
N ASN A 179 2.22 -22.97 -16.89
CA ASN A 179 1.33 -23.91 -17.57
C ASN A 179 -0.08 -23.92 -16.96
N ALA A 180 -0.22 -23.75 -15.64
CA ALA A 180 -1.51 -23.64 -14.98
C ALA A 180 -2.24 -22.34 -15.39
N ALA A 181 -1.53 -21.22 -15.47
CA ALA A 181 -2.06 -19.95 -15.93
C ALA A 181 -2.56 -20.04 -17.38
N LEU A 182 -1.81 -20.68 -18.28
CA LEU A 182 -2.25 -20.92 -19.66
C LEU A 182 -3.55 -21.74 -19.73
N LYS A 183 -3.68 -22.78 -18.90
CA LYS A 183 -4.92 -23.57 -18.84
C LYS A 183 -6.10 -22.73 -18.35
N LEU A 184 -5.91 -21.93 -17.30
CA LEU A 184 -6.95 -21.03 -16.81
C LEU A 184 -7.33 -19.98 -17.84
N MET A 185 -6.37 -19.43 -18.58
CA MET A 185 -6.63 -18.47 -19.64
C MET A 185 -7.47 -19.08 -20.77
N SER A 186 -7.15 -20.31 -21.19
CA SER A 186 -7.97 -21.06 -22.16
C SER A 186 -9.41 -21.28 -21.67
N ILE A 187 -9.59 -21.61 -20.37
CA ILE A 187 -10.93 -21.78 -19.78
C ILE A 187 -11.68 -20.45 -19.76
N ILE A 188 -11.02 -19.34 -19.43
CA ILE A 188 -11.62 -18.01 -19.46
C ILE A 188 -12.07 -17.66 -20.87
N GLU A 189 -11.22 -17.86 -21.88
CA GLU A 189 -11.59 -17.61 -23.29
C GLU A 189 -12.78 -18.47 -23.74
N GLU A 190 -12.87 -19.72 -23.30
CA GLU A 190 -14.05 -20.57 -23.56
C GLU A 190 -15.30 -20.03 -22.88
N LYS A 191 -15.18 -19.57 -21.63
CA LYS A 191 -16.31 -18.99 -20.88
C LYS A 191 -16.76 -17.64 -21.42
N ASP A 192 -15.85 -16.81 -21.88
CA ASP A 192 -16.19 -15.53 -22.52
C ASP A 192 -16.99 -15.77 -23.80
N LYS A 193 -16.62 -16.77 -24.62
CA LYS A 193 -17.40 -17.18 -25.79
C LYS A 193 -18.78 -17.72 -25.42
N GLU A 194 -18.88 -18.50 -24.33
CA GLU A 194 -20.16 -19.00 -23.83
C GLU A 194 -21.06 -17.85 -23.36
N ILE A 195 -20.50 -16.86 -22.64
CA ILE A 195 -21.22 -15.65 -22.23
C ILE A 195 -21.69 -14.86 -23.44
N GLU A 196 -20.81 -14.63 -24.43
CA GLU A 196 -21.18 -13.92 -25.67
C GLU A 196 -22.32 -14.63 -26.41
N PHE A 197 -22.27 -15.97 -26.48
CA PHE A 197 -23.36 -16.78 -27.03
C PHE A 197 -24.67 -16.68 -26.24
N ILE A 198 -24.62 -16.75 -24.90
CA ILE A 198 -25.81 -16.61 -24.06
C ILE A 198 -26.39 -15.19 -24.18
N SER A 199 -25.55 -14.16 -24.08
CA SER A 199 -25.97 -12.76 -24.18
C SER A 199 -26.62 -12.47 -25.54
N SER A 200 -26.02 -12.91 -26.65
CA SER A 200 -26.62 -12.75 -27.99
C SER A 200 -27.98 -13.44 -28.09
N ARG A 201 -28.10 -14.66 -27.55
CA ARG A 201 -29.38 -15.39 -27.55
C ARG A 201 -30.44 -14.71 -26.67
N GLU A 202 -30.08 -14.29 -25.46
CA GLU A 202 -31.02 -13.59 -24.56
C GLU A 202 -31.47 -12.25 -25.16
N THR A 203 -30.55 -11.50 -25.79
CA THR A 203 -30.91 -10.24 -26.44
C THR A 203 -31.79 -10.48 -27.65
N ASP A 204 -31.55 -11.51 -28.47
CA ASP A 204 -32.36 -11.72 -29.67
C ASP A 204 -33.75 -12.28 -29.33
N ASP A 205 -33.85 -13.31 -28.49
CA ASP A 205 -35.13 -13.97 -28.18
C ASP A 205 -36.07 -13.05 -27.38
N HIS A 206 -35.59 -12.42 -26.29
CA HIS A 206 -36.48 -11.57 -25.48
C HIS A 206 -36.78 -10.22 -26.13
N HIS A 207 -35.85 -9.66 -26.89
CA HIS A 207 -36.07 -8.36 -27.52
C HIS A 207 -37.03 -8.48 -28.70
N THR A 208 -36.98 -9.59 -29.46
CA THR A 208 -37.98 -9.89 -30.51
C THR A 208 -39.37 -10.12 -29.92
N GLU A 209 -39.51 -10.95 -28.88
CA GLU A 209 -40.79 -11.17 -28.19
C GLU A 209 -41.39 -9.89 -27.61
N LEU A 210 -40.56 -9.05 -26.97
CA LEU A 210 -41.01 -7.77 -26.43
C LEU A 210 -41.41 -6.78 -27.53
N THR A 211 -40.68 -6.76 -28.64
CA THR A 211 -41.00 -5.90 -29.79
C THR A 211 -42.32 -6.31 -30.43
N GLU A 212 -42.53 -7.61 -30.68
CA GLU A 212 -43.81 -8.13 -31.18
C GLU A 212 -44.98 -7.77 -30.25
N LYS A 213 -44.77 -7.84 -28.93
CA LYS A 213 -45.80 -7.49 -27.96
C LYS A 213 -46.08 -5.99 -27.90
N ILE A 214 -45.06 -5.15 -28.06
CA ILE A 214 -45.21 -3.69 -28.18
C ILE A 214 -46.00 -3.36 -29.44
N ASP A 215 -45.68 -3.99 -30.57
CA ASP A 215 -46.36 -3.78 -31.85
C ASP A 215 -47.83 -4.19 -31.76
N ASP A 216 -48.14 -5.35 -31.15
CA ASP A 216 -49.54 -5.79 -30.97
C ASP A 216 -50.32 -4.85 -30.02
N LEU A 217 -49.72 -4.43 -28.91
CA LEU A 217 -50.33 -3.45 -28.00
C LEU A 217 -50.54 -2.09 -28.67
N THR A 218 -49.60 -1.66 -29.50
CA THR A 218 -49.71 -0.40 -30.26
C THR A 218 -50.89 -0.48 -31.24
N ARG A 219 -51.00 -1.59 -31.97
CA ARG A 219 -52.13 -1.85 -32.87
C ARG A 219 -53.47 -1.89 -32.15
N GLN A 220 -53.54 -2.55 -30.99
CA GLN A 220 -54.75 -2.56 -30.16
C GLN A 220 -55.12 -1.15 -29.68
N LEU A 221 -54.14 -0.32 -29.34
CA LEU A 221 -54.36 1.06 -28.92
C LEU A 221 -54.89 1.92 -30.08
N GLU A 222 -54.33 1.76 -31.28
CA GLU A 222 -54.84 2.39 -32.50
C GLU A 222 -56.30 2.02 -32.80
N GLU A 223 -56.64 0.73 -32.75
CA GLU A 223 -58.01 0.26 -32.95
C GLU A 223 -58.97 0.86 -31.90
N LYS A 224 -58.55 0.93 -30.63
CA LYS A 224 -59.35 1.55 -29.57
C LYS A 224 -59.51 3.06 -29.76
N MET A 225 -58.47 3.77 -30.22
CA MET A 225 -58.56 5.19 -30.56
C MET A 225 -59.54 5.45 -31.70
N GLU A 226 -59.55 4.60 -32.73
CA GLU A 226 -60.50 4.71 -33.85
C GLU A 226 -61.95 4.51 -33.38
N ILE A 227 -62.19 3.50 -32.54
CA ILE A 227 -63.52 3.27 -31.94
C ILE A 227 -63.97 4.46 -31.09
N LEU A 228 -63.05 5.04 -30.31
CA LEU A 228 -63.31 6.24 -29.49
C LEU A 228 -63.69 7.44 -30.37
N ALA A 229 -62.91 7.73 -31.41
CA ALA A 229 -63.22 8.80 -32.36
C ALA A 229 -64.59 8.60 -33.03
N GLY A 230 -64.94 7.35 -33.38
CA GLY A 230 -66.27 7.01 -33.89
C GLY A 230 -67.39 7.23 -32.87
N CYS A 231 -67.15 6.95 -31.59
CA CYS A 231 -68.11 7.22 -30.52
C CYS A 231 -68.28 8.72 -30.26
N ASP A 232 -67.20 9.48 -30.25
CA ASP A 232 -67.24 10.94 -30.11
C ASP A 232 -68.01 11.61 -31.25
N HIS A 233 -67.84 11.12 -32.48
CA HIS A 233 -68.60 11.61 -33.62
C HIS A 233 -70.11 11.33 -33.46
N LYS A 234 -70.48 10.12 -33.01
CA LYS A 234 -71.88 9.75 -32.71
C LYS A 234 -72.45 10.59 -31.56
N LEU A 235 -71.69 10.82 -30.50
CA LEU A 235 -72.11 11.67 -29.37
C LEU A 235 -72.36 13.10 -29.84
N SER A 236 -71.47 13.67 -30.64
CA SER A 236 -71.62 15.01 -31.22
C SER A 236 -72.87 15.11 -32.11
N SER A 237 -73.09 14.14 -33.00
CA SER A 237 -74.29 14.08 -33.85
C SER A 237 -75.58 13.95 -33.04
N ASN A 238 -75.58 13.10 -32.01
CA ASN A 238 -76.73 12.95 -31.11
C ASN A 238 -76.99 14.23 -30.30
N ALA A 239 -75.95 14.91 -29.82
CA ALA A 239 -76.07 16.19 -29.13
C ALA A 239 -76.73 17.25 -30.02
N GLN A 240 -76.28 17.37 -31.28
CA GLN A 240 -76.91 18.24 -32.28
C GLN A 240 -78.38 17.88 -32.52
N ARG A 241 -78.71 16.58 -32.58
CA ARG A 241 -80.10 16.12 -32.75
C ARG A 241 -80.98 16.45 -31.54
N ILE A 242 -80.45 16.33 -30.33
CA ILE A 242 -81.14 16.72 -29.09
C ILE A 242 -81.39 18.23 -29.10
N GLU A 243 -80.41 19.04 -29.50
CA GLU A 243 -80.54 20.49 -29.59
C GLU A 243 -81.62 20.90 -30.62
N ALA A 244 -81.66 20.26 -31.79
CA ALA A 244 -82.70 20.47 -32.79
C ALA A 244 -84.10 20.13 -32.24
N LEU A 245 -84.25 18.97 -31.60
CA LEU A 245 -85.53 18.56 -30.98
C LEU A 245 -85.94 19.48 -29.83
N ALA A 246 -84.98 19.98 -29.04
CA ALA A 246 -85.25 20.97 -28.00
C ALA A 246 -85.78 22.28 -28.60
N GLY A 247 -85.20 22.74 -29.71
CA GLY A 247 -85.67 23.89 -30.47
C GLY A 247 -87.09 23.70 -31.02
N GLU A 248 -87.38 22.54 -31.63
CA GLU A 248 -88.74 22.21 -32.10
C GLU A 248 -89.76 22.14 -30.97
N ASN A 249 -89.38 21.60 -29.82
CA ASN A 249 -90.28 21.54 -28.65
C ASN A 249 -90.59 22.95 -28.13
N GLU A 250 -89.61 23.86 -28.16
CA GLU A 250 -89.82 25.25 -27.75
C GLU A 250 -90.72 26.01 -28.74
N THR A 251 -90.58 25.80 -30.05
CA THR A 251 -91.49 26.39 -31.05
C THR A 251 -92.91 25.82 -30.93
N LEU A 252 -93.05 24.51 -30.66
CA LEU A 252 -94.35 23.89 -30.38
C LEU A 252 -94.99 24.47 -29.12
N LYS A 253 -94.24 24.65 -28.02
CA LYS A 253 -94.74 25.31 -26.81
C LYS A 253 -95.25 26.72 -27.11
N GLN A 254 -94.50 27.51 -27.89
CA GLN A 254 -94.92 28.86 -28.30
C GLN A 254 -96.20 28.82 -29.15
N SER A 255 -96.32 27.85 -30.06
CA SER A 255 -97.53 27.65 -30.88
C SER A 255 -98.74 27.27 -30.03
N VAL A 256 -98.57 26.34 -29.07
CA VAL A 256 -99.63 25.96 -28.13
C VAL A 256 -100.06 27.15 -27.26
N ALA A 257 -99.11 27.95 -26.78
CA ALA A 257 -99.41 29.16 -26.00
C ALA A 257 -100.23 30.17 -26.83
N LEU A 258 -99.86 30.40 -28.10
CA LEU A 258 -100.62 31.26 -29.02
C LEU A 258 -102.03 30.72 -29.30
N LEU A 259 -102.16 29.41 -29.57
CA LEU A 259 -103.45 28.78 -29.80
C LEU A 259 -104.35 28.86 -28.57
N THR A 260 -103.79 28.65 -27.37
CA THR A 260 -104.52 28.77 -26.09
C THR A 260 -105.06 30.19 -25.91
N LYS A 261 -104.22 31.20 -26.16
CA LYS A 261 -104.63 32.61 -26.10
C LYS A 261 -105.76 32.92 -27.11
N ASN A 262 -105.64 32.45 -28.36
CA ASN A 262 -106.70 32.62 -29.35
C ASN A 262 -108.01 31.93 -28.91
N LEU A 263 -107.92 30.78 -28.27
CA LEU A 263 -109.08 30.04 -27.76
C LEU A 263 -109.79 30.83 -26.65
N GLU A 264 -109.02 31.43 -25.73
CA GLU A 264 -109.53 32.33 -24.69
C GLU A 264 -110.21 33.57 -25.28
N GLU A 265 -109.58 34.22 -26.28
CA GLU A 265 -110.15 35.38 -26.97
C GLU A 265 -111.47 35.06 -27.69
N VAL A 266 -111.55 33.92 -28.39
CA VAL A 266 -112.77 33.46 -29.04
C VAL A 266 -113.85 33.08 -28.01
N HIS A 267 -113.44 32.50 -26.87
CA HIS A 267 -114.37 32.17 -25.80
C HIS A 267 -115.02 33.43 -25.20
N GLU A 268 -114.22 34.46 -24.87
CA GLU A 268 -114.75 35.76 -24.44
C GLU A 268 -115.68 36.38 -25.49
N GLN A 269 -115.33 36.27 -26.77
CA GLN A 269 -116.15 36.82 -27.85
C GLN A 269 -117.49 36.08 -27.98
N ASN A 270 -117.50 34.76 -27.81
CA ASN A 270 -118.72 33.95 -27.78
C ASN A 270 -119.60 34.28 -26.56
N GLU A 271 -119.02 34.51 -25.38
CA GLU A 271 -119.78 34.94 -24.21
C GLU A 271 -120.47 36.29 -24.44
N ARG A 272 -119.76 37.26 -25.04
CA ARG A 272 -120.37 38.54 -25.42
C ARG A 272 -121.52 38.36 -26.41
N LEU A 273 -121.35 37.51 -27.41
CA LEU A 273 -122.40 37.20 -28.38
C LEU A 273 -123.62 36.53 -27.72
N ALA A 274 -123.39 35.61 -26.80
CA ALA A 274 -124.46 34.95 -26.03
C ALA A 274 -125.28 35.98 -25.23
N LEU A 275 -124.62 36.89 -24.51
CA LEU A 275 -125.28 37.98 -23.78
C LEU A 275 -126.07 38.90 -24.72
N THR A 276 -125.54 39.24 -25.90
CA THR A 276 -126.29 40.06 -26.87
C THR A 276 -127.50 39.33 -27.45
N ASN A 277 -127.40 38.02 -27.71
CA ASN A 277 -128.52 37.21 -28.20
C ASN A 277 -129.63 37.10 -27.15
N GLU A 278 -129.28 36.94 -25.87
CA GLU A 278 -130.24 36.94 -24.76
C GLU A 278 -130.99 38.27 -24.67
N SER A 279 -130.25 39.40 -24.73
CA SER A 279 -130.83 40.74 -24.82
C SER A 279 -131.78 40.91 -26.02
N PHE A 280 -131.41 40.42 -27.20
CA PHE A 280 -132.28 40.49 -28.37
C PHE A 280 -133.53 39.63 -28.22
N ALA A 281 -133.41 38.43 -27.63
CA ALA A 281 -134.55 37.56 -27.36
C ALA A 281 -135.55 38.23 -26.40
N ASP A 282 -135.07 38.87 -25.33
CA ASP A 282 -135.90 39.61 -24.37
C ASP A 282 -136.63 40.79 -25.03
N GLN A 283 -135.91 41.56 -25.88
CA GLN A 283 -136.52 42.65 -26.64
C GLN A 283 -137.64 42.15 -27.56
N LEU A 284 -137.38 41.06 -28.28
CA LEU A 284 -138.33 40.43 -29.20
C LEU A 284 -139.59 39.96 -28.45
N GLU A 285 -139.42 39.33 -27.29
CA GLU A 285 -140.55 38.86 -26.46
C GLU A 285 -141.41 40.04 -25.97
N SER A 286 -140.78 41.16 -25.60
CA SER A 286 -141.51 42.37 -25.18
C SER A 286 -142.34 42.98 -26.32
N GLU A 287 -141.80 43.04 -27.54
CA GLU A 287 -142.50 43.56 -28.72
C GLU A 287 -143.64 42.62 -29.16
N TYR A 288 -143.46 41.30 -29.07
CA TYR A 288 -144.55 40.35 -29.29
C TYR A 288 -145.69 40.52 -28.29
N LYS A 289 -145.39 40.70 -26.99
CA LYS A 289 -146.39 40.99 -25.95
C LYS A 289 -147.12 42.31 -26.19
N ARG A 290 -146.39 43.35 -26.64
CA ARG A 290 -146.95 44.66 -27.00
C ARG A 290 -147.90 44.56 -28.20
N SER A 291 -147.48 43.88 -29.26
CA SER A 291 -148.27 43.65 -30.46
C SER A 291 -149.55 42.86 -30.17
N LEU A 292 -149.47 41.80 -29.35
CA LEU A 292 -150.64 41.03 -28.90
C LEU A 292 -151.65 41.90 -28.12
N SER A 293 -151.17 42.81 -27.27
CA SER A 293 -152.04 43.75 -26.54
C SER A 293 -152.77 44.70 -27.49
N LEU A 294 -152.06 45.27 -28.48
CA LEU A 294 -152.64 46.12 -29.53
C LEU A 294 -153.68 45.38 -30.39
N ILE A 295 -153.41 44.13 -30.76
CA ILE A 295 -154.36 43.30 -31.53
C ILE A 295 -155.64 43.06 -30.71
N LYS A 296 -155.50 42.71 -29.42
CA LYS A 296 -156.66 42.51 -28.53
C LYS A 296 -157.49 43.79 -28.44
N GLU A 297 -156.87 44.94 -28.20
CA GLU A 297 -157.55 46.23 -28.10
C GLU A 297 -158.28 46.60 -29.41
N LYS A 298 -157.62 46.43 -30.55
CA LYS A 298 -158.21 46.69 -31.88
C LYS A 298 -159.38 45.74 -32.18
N SER A 299 -159.27 44.47 -31.79
CA SER A 299 -160.35 43.49 -31.92
C SER A 299 -161.57 43.87 -31.07
N TYR A 300 -161.35 44.33 -29.84
CA TYR A 300 -162.40 44.76 -28.92
C TYR A 300 -163.15 45.98 -29.46
N LEU A 301 -162.41 46.97 -29.97
CA LEU A 301 -162.95 48.14 -30.68
C LEU A 301 -163.80 47.75 -31.91
N THR A 302 -163.32 46.79 -32.69
CA THR A 302 -164.02 46.33 -33.90
C THR A 302 -165.34 45.63 -33.55
N ILE A 303 -165.36 44.80 -32.52
CA ILE A 303 -166.58 44.14 -32.01
C ILE A 303 -167.59 45.18 -31.51
N ASN A 304 -167.14 46.17 -30.73
CA ASN A 304 -168.00 47.25 -30.25
C ASN A 304 -168.59 48.08 -31.39
N LYS A 305 -167.81 48.37 -32.44
CA LYS A 305 -168.28 49.06 -33.63
C LYS A 305 -169.38 48.27 -34.36
N LEU A 306 -169.20 46.95 -34.52
CA LEU A 306 -170.19 46.05 -35.13
C LEU A 306 -171.50 45.99 -34.32
N ALA A 307 -171.41 45.95 -32.99
CA ALA A 307 -172.57 45.98 -32.11
C ALA A 307 -173.34 47.30 -32.21
N ALA A 308 -172.64 48.43 -32.35
CA ALA A 308 -173.26 49.74 -32.55
C ALA A 308 -173.97 49.85 -33.91
N VAL A 309 -173.36 49.34 -34.99
CA VAL A 309 -173.95 49.33 -36.34
C VAL A 309 -175.25 48.52 -36.36
N ARG A 310 -175.29 47.33 -35.76
CA ARG A 310 -176.52 46.52 -35.68
C ARG A 310 -177.67 47.22 -34.96
N LYS A 311 -177.38 47.93 -33.86
CA LYS A 311 -178.40 48.73 -33.14
C LYS A 311 -178.92 49.89 -34.00
N LEU A 312 -178.08 50.46 -34.85
CA LEU A 312 -178.42 51.55 -35.76
C LEU A 312 -179.30 51.04 -36.92
N GLU A 313 -179.00 49.86 -37.47
CA GLU A 313 -179.84 49.19 -38.48
C GLU A 313 -181.22 48.81 -37.94
N GLU A 314 -181.31 48.30 -36.71
CA GLU A 314 -182.59 48.03 -36.05
C GLU A 314 -183.42 49.31 -35.86
N ALA A 315 -182.79 50.41 -35.46
CA ALA A 315 -183.45 51.71 -35.32
C ALA A 315 -183.95 52.25 -36.67
N ASN A 316 -183.15 52.14 -37.72
CA ASN A 316 -183.55 52.53 -39.08
C ASN A 316 -184.75 51.72 -39.57
N SER A 317 -184.75 50.40 -39.39
CA SER A 317 -185.89 49.55 -39.82
C SER A 317 -187.21 49.93 -39.14
N LYS A 318 -187.16 50.31 -37.85
CA LYS A 318 -188.33 50.80 -37.11
C LYS A 318 -188.81 52.15 -37.62
N MET A 319 -187.89 53.04 -37.98
CA MET A 319 -188.20 54.35 -38.55
C MET A 319 -188.92 54.20 -39.89
N THR A 320 -188.43 53.34 -40.78
CA THR A 320 -189.04 53.10 -42.10
C THR A 320 -190.46 52.52 -41.99
N ILE A 321 -190.71 51.64 -41.00
CA ILE A 321 -192.06 51.08 -40.75
C ILE A 321 -193.03 52.16 -40.24
N LEU A 322 -192.54 53.12 -39.45
CA LEU A 322 -193.34 54.23 -38.95
C LEU A 322 -193.64 55.26 -40.05
N GLU A 323 -192.66 55.56 -40.91
CA GLU A 323 -192.84 56.43 -42.09
C GLU A 323 -193.89 55.88 -43.05
N TRP A 324 -193.87 54.57 -43.33
CA TRP A 324 -194.87 53.92 -44.19
C TRP A 324 -196.30 53.97 -43.60
N LYS A 325 -196.44 53.88 -42.27
CA LYS A 325 -197.74 54.01 -41.60
C LYS A 325 -198.29 55.44 -41.65
N LEU A 326 -197.42 56.45 -41.61
CA LEU A 326 -197.81 57.86 -41.68
C LEU A 326 -198.37 58.21 -43.07
N GLN A 327 -197.69 57.76 -44.12
CA GLN A 327 -198.05 58.02 -45.52
C GLN A 327 -199.39 57.38 -45.92
N LYS A 328 -199.74 56.25 -45.30
CA LYS A 328 -201.05 55.59 -45.46
C LYS A 328 -202.18 56.34 -44.73
N GLN A 329 -201.86 57.15 -43.74
CA GLN A 329 -202.81 57.98 -43.00
C GLN A 329 -203.11 59.30 -43.72
N GLU A 330 -202.11 59.88 -44.40
CA GLU A 330 -202.29 61.10 -45.21
C GLU A 330 -203.15 60.85 -46.44
N SER A 331 -202.95 59.73 -47.14
CA SER A 331 -203.76 59.35 -48.30
C SER A 331 -205.23 59.06 -47.98
N ALA A 332 -205.56 58.71 -46.73
CA ALA A 332 -206.95 58.54 -46.27
C ALA A 332 -207.64 59.88 -45.94
N ARG A 333 -206.88 60.94 -45.60
CA ARG A 333 -207.43 62.27 -45.30
C ARG A 333 -207.80 63.05 -46.56
N GLU A 334 -207.06 62.88 -47.65
CA GLU A 334 -207.38 63.55 -48.91
C GLU A 334 -208.68 63.02 -49.54
N THR A 335 -209.00 61.73 -49.35
CA THR A 335 -210.28 61.17 -49.80
C THR A 335 -211.48 61.67 -49.00
N ASP A 336 -211.31 62.00 -47.72
CA ASP A 336 -212.37 62.59 -46.87
C ASP A 336 -212.62 64.08 -47.19
N ALA A 337 -211.60 64.84 -47.58
CA ALA A 337 -211.75 66.23 -47.98
C ALA A 337 -212.57 66.40 -49.28
N VAL A 338 -212.45 65.44 -50.20
CA VAL A 338 -213.27 65.38 -51.43
C VAL A 338 -214.75 65.08 -51.12
N TYR A 339 -215.03 64.34 -50.03
CA TYR A 339 -216.40 63.96 -49.65
C TYR A 339 -217.17 65.09 -48.92
N GLN A 340 -216.49 65.96 -48.15
CA GLN A 340 -217.19 67.02 -47.40
C GLN A 340 -217.59 68.26 -48.21
N SER A 341 -216.89 68.61 -49.30
CA SER A 341 -217.31 69.79 -50.07
C SER A 341 -218.44 69.52 -51.07
N ILE A 342 -218.65 68.24 -51.45
CA ILE A 342 -219.83 67.83 -52.24
C ILE A 342 -221.12 67.92 -51.41
N LEU A 343 -221.00 67.93 -50.07
CA LEU A 343 -222.11 67.98 -49.11
C LEU A 343 -222.66 69.40 -48.82
N GLN A 344 -222.05 70.48 -49.34
CA GLN A 344 -222.56 71.86 -49.15
C GLN A 344 -223.16 72.48 -50.42
N THR A 345 -223.44 71.65 -51.43
CA THR A 345 -224.23 71.99 -52.62
C THR A 345 -225.70 71.58 -52.56
N GLU A 346 -226.19 70.84 -51.54
CA GLU A 346 -227.53 70.19 -51.62
C GLU A 346 -228.45 70.22 -50.36
N MET A 347 -228.25 71.12 -49.39
CA MET A 347 -229.24 71.45 -48.35
C MET A 347 -229.38 72.99 -48.26
N GLU A 348 -230.47 73.71 -48.51
CA GLU A 348 -231.90 73.41 -48.67
C GLU A 348 -232.56 74.56 -49.47
N LYS A 349 -233.25 74.20 -50.56
CA LYS A 349 -234.51 74.85 -50.99
C LYS A 349 -235.63 74.25 -50.11
N SER A 350 -236.66 75.05 -49.78
CA SER A 350 -237.97 74.74 -49.14
C SER A 350 -238.00 74.61 -47.60
N ASP A 351 -238.94 75.17 -46.81
CA ASP A 351 -239.97 76.22 -46.98
C ASP A 351 -240.52 76.63 -45.58
N ILE A 352 -240.49 77.95 -45.25
CA ILE A 352 -241.57 78.87 -44.78
C ILE A 352 -242.55 78.39 -43.66
N PRO A 353 -242.84 79.14 -42.54
CA PRO A 353 -243.43 80.51 -42.57
C PRO A 353 -243.05 81.54 -41.47
N ALA A 354 -243.32 82.82 -41.82
CA ALA A 354 -243.88 83.97 -41.07
C ALA A 354 -243.70 84.05 -39.53
N GLU A 355 -243.40 85.18 -38.87
CA GLU A 355 -243.86 86.57 -39.05
C GLU A 355 -242.90 87.55 -38.33
N SER A 356 -242.44 88.57 -39.06
CA SER A 356 -242.03 89.95 -38.70
C SER A 356 -240.90 90.43 -39.58
#